data_AF-A0A7H4M0A9-F1
#
_entry.id   AF-A0A7H4M0A9-F1
#
_cell.length_a   1.000
_cell.length_b   1.000
_cell.length_c   1.000
_cell.angle_alpha   90.00
_cell.angle_beta   90.00
_cell.angle_gamma   90.00
#
_symmetry.space_group_name_H-M   'P 1'
#
loop_
_entity.id
_entity.type
_entity.pdbx_description
1 polymer ?
#
loop_
_entity_poly.entity_id
_entity_poly.type
_entity_poly.pdbx_seq_one_letter_code
_entity_poly.pdbx_strand_id
1 'polypeptide(L)'
;MLLWINDALMAVFFLLIGLEVKREMNQGALASRRQAVFPVVAALGGMVVPALVYLAFNGQDSIAREGWAIPAATDIAFALGVLALLGIGWPAALKIFLMALAIIDDLGAIIIIALFYTHDLSVVSLVVAAGAIAVLAGLNLCGVRRTGIYISGGRHTLDRGS
;
A
#
# COMPACT_ATOMS: atom_id res chain seq x y z
N MET A 1 -20.64 5.34 10.77
CA MET A 1 -19.53 5.48 11.74
C MET A 1 -18.35 4.58 11.36
N LEU A 2 -18.56 3.27 11.15
CA LEU A 2 -17.49 2.34 10.71
C LEU A 2 -16.81 2.73 9.39
N LEU A 3 -17.57 3.13 8.37
CA LEU A 3 -17.05 3.57 7.06
C LEU A 3 -16.00 4.69 7.20
N TRP A 4 -16.34 5.77 7.92
CA TRP A 4 -15.42 6.90 8.12
C TRP A 4 -14.13 6.54 8.85
N ILE A 5 -14.21 5.64 9.85
CA ILE A 5 -13.04 5.20 10.59
C ILE A 5 -12.14 4.36 9.68
N ASN A 6 -12.72 3.45 8.90
CA ASN A 6 -11.96 2.60 7.99
C ASN A 6 -11.28 3.43 6.90
N ASP A 7 -12.01 4.33 6.25
CA ASP A 7 -11.47 5.19 5.19
C ASP A 7 -10.33 6.08 5.71
N ALA A 8 -10.49 6.68 6.89
CA ALA A 8 -9.46 7.52 7.49
C ALA A 8 -8.21 6.73 7.92
N LEU A 9 -8.38 5.58 8.58
CA LEU A 9 -7.25 4.74 9.00
C LEU A 9 -6.52 4.14 7.80
N MET A 10 -7.26 3.67 6.78
CA MET A 10 -6.68 3.15 5.55
C MET A 10 -5.92 4.24 4.78
N ALA A 11 -6.44 5.48 4.73
CA ALA A 11 -5.71 6.59 4.12
C ALA A 11 -4.36 6.85 4.81
N VAL A 12 -4.31 6.83 6.16
CA VAL A 12 -3.06 6.99 6.92
C VAL A 12 -2.13 5.79 6.72
N PHE A 13 -2.67 4.57 6.73
CA PHE A 13 -1.90 3.34 6.51
C PHE A 13 -1.25 3.32 5.13
N PHE A 14 -2.02 3.60 4.07
CA PHE A 14 -1.47 3.66 2.71
C PHE A 14 -0.53 4.84 2.48
N LEU A 15 -0.68 5.94 3.21
CA LEU A 15 0.33 7.01 3.20
C LEU A 15 1.68 6.49 3.73
N LEU A 16 1.68 5.76 4.84
CA LEU A 16 2.90 5.17 5.41
C LEU A 16 3.51 4.14 4.47
N ILE A 17 2.69 3.24 3.90
CA ILE A 17 3.13 2.29 2.89
C ILE A 17 3.72 3.02 1.69
N GLY A 18 3.06 4.07 1.17
CA GLY A 18 3.56 4.83 0.03
C GLY A 18 4.92 5.49 0.29
N LEU A 19 5.16 5.96 1.51
CA LEU A 19 6.47 6.48 1.92
C LEU A 19 7.53 5.37 2.01
N GLU A 20 7.17 4.20 2.54
CA GLU A 20 8.10 3.06 2.63
C GLU A 20 8.43 2.49 1.25
N VAL A 21 7.43 2.34 0.36
CA VAL A 21 7.63 1.99 -1.06
C VAL A 21 8.64 2.93 -1.70
N LYS A 22 8.44 4.26 -1.53
CA LYS A 22 9.34 5.26 -2.11
C LYS A 22 10.75 5.13 -1.55
N ARG A 23 10.92 4.78 -0.27
CA ARG A 23 12.22 4.54 0.35
C ARG A 23 12.88 3.27 -0.20
N GLU A 24 12.14 2.17 -0.26
CA GLU A 24 12.60 0.88 -0.79
C GLU A 24 12.99 0.97 -2.28
N MET A 25 12.26 1.76 -3.07
CA MET A 25 12.60 2.05 -4.47
C MET A 25 13.88 2.87 -4.63
N ASN A 26 14.28 3.65 -3.63
CA ASN A 26 15.48 4.49 -3.71
C ASN A 26 16.72 3.81 -3.12
N GLN A 27 16.56 3.03 -2.06
CA GLN A 27 17.67 2.54 -1.24
C GLN A 27 17.57 1.07 -0.84
N GLY A 28 16.45 0.39 -1.17
CA GLY A 28 16.13 -0.93 -0.65
C GLY A 28 16.06 -2.03 -1.72
N ALA A 29 15.31 -3.08 -1.42
CA ALA A 29 15.18 -4.29 -2.26
C ALA A 29 14.44 -4.03 -3.58
N LEU A 30 13.74 -2.89 -3.70
CA LEU A 30 13.07 -2.44 -4.91
C LEU A 30 13.92 -1.51 -5.78
N ALA A 31 15.14 -1.13 -5.35
CA ALA A 31 15.95 -0.12 -6.02
C ALA A 31 16.51 -0.56 -7.38
N SER A 32 16.74 -1.87 -7.57
CA SER A 32 17.20 -2.41 -8.84
C SER A 32 16.24 -3.46 -9.36
N ARG A 33 16.03 -3.51 -10.68
CA ARG A 33 15.16 -4.50 -11.32
C ARG A 33 15.52 -5.93 -10.91
N ARG A 34 16.82 -6.24 -10.81
CA ARG A 34 17.30 -7.58 -10.44
C ARG A 34 16.88 -7.97 -9.02
N GLN A 35 16.89 -7.03 -8.08
CA GLN A 35 16.47 -7.28 -6.70
C GLN A 35 14.94 -7.29 -6.57
N ALA A 36 14.25 -6.41 -7.31
CA ALA A 36 12.79 -6.27 -7.27
C ALA A 36 12.04 -7.47 -7.86
N VAL A 37 12.61 -8.16 -8.86
CA VAL A 37 11.93 -9.30 -9.52
C VAL A 37 11.54 -10.39 -8.53
N PHE A 38 12.41 -10.71 -7.56
CA PHE A 38 12.13 -11.81 -6.63
C PHE A 38 10.94 -11.51 -5.68
N PRO A 39 10.91 -10.38 -4.93
CA PRO A 39 9.74 -9.96 -4.16
C PRO A 39 8.46 -9.81 -5.00
N VAL A 40 8.56 -9.23 -6.20
CA VAL A 40 7.39 -9.02 -7.07
C VAL A 40 6.77 -10.35 -7.50
N VAL A 41 7.59 -11.30 -7.98
CA VAL A 41 7.08 -12.62 -8.40
C VAL A 41 6.52 -13.39 -7.20
N ALA A 42 7.19 -13.31 -6.05
CA ALA A 42 6.71 -13.94 -4.82
C ALA A 42 5.36 -13.37 -4.37
N ALA A 43 5.18 -12.04 -4.39
CA ALA A 43 3.92 -11.39 -4.05
C ALA A 43 2.81 -11.75 -5.05
N LEU A 44 3.09 -11.66 -6.36
CA LEU A 44 2.11 -12.05 -7.39
C LEU A 44 1.66 -13.50 -7.24
N GLY A 45 2.59 -14.43 -6.98
CA GLY A 45 2.24 -15.81 -6.66
C GLY A 45 1.39 -15.93 -5.39
N GLY A 46 1.77 -15.17 -4.35
CA GLY A 46 1.06 -15.07 -3.08
C GLY A 46 -0.38 -14.54 -3.22
N MET A 47 -0.67 -13.70 -4.21
CA MET A 47 -2.02 -13.19 -4.48
C MET A 47 -2.82 -14.11 -5.41
N VAL A 48 -2.20 -14.56 -6.51
CA VAL A 48 -2.89 -15.30 -7.57
C VAL A 48 -3.31 -16.69 -7.10
N VAL A 49 -2.45 -17.38 -6.35
CA VAL A 49 -2.75 -18.75 -5.91
C VAL A 49 -3.97 -18.80 -4.97
N PRO A 50 -4.05 -18.01 -3.88
CA PRO A 50 -5.23 -18.01 -3.01
C PRO A 50 -6.50 -17.55 -3.74
N ALA A 51 -6.40 -16.57 -4.63
CA ALA A 51 -7.52 -16.11 -5.46
C ALA A 51 -8.08 -17.23 -6.34
N LEU A 52 -7.21 -17.96 -7.06
CA LEU A 52 -7.61 -19.06 -7.93
C LEU A 52 -8.19 -20.23 -7.13
N VAL A 53 -7.59 -20.57 -5.99
CA VAL A 53 -8.13 -21.59 -5.09
C VAL A 53 -9.53 -21.20 -4.64
N TYR A 54 -9.73 -19.96 -4.18
CA TYR A 54 -11.04 -19.48 -3.77
C TYR A 54 -12.08 -19.54 -4.89
N LEU A 55 -11.72 -19.11 -6.10
CA LEU A 55 -12.59 -19.18 -7.27
C LEU A 55 -12.91 -20.62 -7.70
N ALA A 56 -11.97 -21.56 -7.54
CA ALA A 56 -12.23 -22.96 -7.83
C ALA A 56 -13.31 -23.55 -6.93
N PHE A 57 -13.34 -23.16 -5.65
CA PHE A 57 -14.33 -23.64 -4.68
C PHE A 57 -15.64 -22.87 -4.71
N ASN A 58 -15.59 -21.54 -4.86
CA ASN A 58 -16.75 -20.66 -4.70
C ASN A 58 -17.25 -20.04 -6.01
N GLY A 59 -16.59 -20.36 -7.14
CA GLY A 59 -16.89 -19.73 -8.42
C GLY A 59 -18.29 -20.02 -8.96
N GLN A 60 -18.98 -21.06 -8.48
CA GLN A 60 -20.34 -21.39 -8.92
C GLN A 60 -21.42 -20.51 -8.27
N ASP A 61 -21.11 -19.86 -7.15
CA ASP A 61 -22.03 -18.95 -6.47
C ASP A 61 -21.79 -17.51 -6.97
N SER A 62 -22.84 -16.85 -7.44
CA SER A 62 -22.77 -15.49 -7.98
C SER A 62 -22.38 -14.45 -6.94
N ILE A 63 -22.75 -14.65 -5.67
CA ILE A 63 -22.45 -13.73 -4.57
C ILE A 63 -21.03 -13.98 -4.08
N ALA A 64 -20.65 -15.24 -3.86
CA ALA A 64 -19.33 -15.58 -3.35
C ALA A 64 -18.21 -15.27 -4.36
N ARG A 65 -18.49 -15.26 -5.66
CA ARG A 65 -17.50 -14.91 -6.70
C ARG A 65 -16.93 -13.49 -6.53
N GLU A 66 -17.70 -12.56 -5.98
CA GLU A 66 -17.26 -11.19 -5.63
C GLU A 66 -16.34 -11.17 -4.38
N GLY A 67 -16.02 -12.32 -3.78
CA GLY A 67 -15.11 -12.39 -2.64
C GLY A 67 -13.66 -12.73 -3.01
N TRP A 68 -13.33 -12.84 -4.31
CA TRP A 68 -12.08 -13.49 -4.73
C TRP A 68 -10.80 -12.77 -4.32
N ALA A 69 -10.86 -11.45 -4.10
CA ALA A 69 -9.72 -10.65 -3.65
C ALA A 69 -9.50 -10.70 -2.12
N ILE A 70 -10.48 -11.16 -1.34
CA ILE A 70 -10.40 -11.28 0.12
C ILE A 70 -9.23 -12.17 0.57
N PRO A 71 -9.05 -13.40 0.03
CA PRO A 71 -7.94 -14.28 0.46
C PRO A 71 -6.56 -13.85 -0.03
N ALA A 72 -6.49 -12.84 -0.92
CA ALA A 72 -5.23 -12.28 -1.41
C ALA A 72 -4.69 -11.15 -0.52
N ALA A 73 -5.46 -10.69 0.48
CA ALA A 73 -5.00 -9.65 1.40
C ALA A 73 -4.18 -10.24 2.56
N THR A 74 -2.99 -9.69 2.81
CA THR A 74 -2.10 -10.13 3.90
C THR A 74 -1.89 -9.01 4.93
N ASP A 75 -2.12 -9.27 6.22
CA ASP A 75 -1.82 -8.29 7.29
C ASP A 75 -0.32 -8.34 7.67
N ILE A 76 0.44 -7.37 7.18
CA ILE A 76 1.87 -7.21 7.47
C ILE A 76 2.17 -7.00 8.96
N ALA A 77 1.33 -6.25 9.68
CA ALA A 77 1.58 -5.90 11.07
C ALA A 77 1.43 -7.15 11.95
N PHE A 78 0.43 -7.97 11.65
CA PHE A 78 0.26 -9.27 12.29
C PHE A 78 1.40 -10.23 11.96
N ALA A 79 1.75 -10.36 10.67
CA ALA A 79 2.83 -11.25 10.24
C ALA A 79 4.17 -10.90 10.90
N LEU A 80 4.57 -9.62 10.87
CA LEU A 80 5.78 -9.13 11.52
C LEU A 80 5.71 -9.23 13.05
N GLY A 81 4.53 -9.02 13.64
CA GLY A 81 4.30 -9.20 15.07
C GLY A 81 4.54 -10.64 15.53
N VAL A 82 3.98 -11.63 14.82
CA VAL A 82 4.23 -13.05 15.08
C VAL A 82 5.71 -13.40 14.89
N LEU A 83 6.33 -12.90 13.82
CA LEU A 83 7.77 -13.09 13.56
C LEU A 83 8.66 -12.53 14.68
N ALA A 84 8.28 -11.39 15.27
CA ALA A 84 8.98 -10.79 16.39
C ALA A 84 8.81 -11.61 17.68
N LEU A 85 7.62 -12.17 17.92
CA LEU A 85 7.33 -13.02 19.08
C LEU A 85 8.09 -14.34 19.08
N LEU A 86 8.40 -14.87 17.90
CA LEU A 86 9.17 -16.12 17.75
C LEU A 86 10.63 -15.99 18.25
N GLY A 87 11.12 -14.78 18.55
CA GLY A 87 12.40 -14.56 19.25
C GLY A 87 13.65 -14.99 18.48
N ILE A 88 13.50 -15.38 17.20
CA ILE A 88 14.60 -15.86 16.36
C ILE A 88 15.37 -14.64 15.84
N GLY A 89 16.69 -14.67 15.92
CA GLY A 89 17.57 -13.65 15.35
C GLY A 89 17.55 -13.67 13.82
N TRP A 90 16.45 -13.23 13.21
CA TRP A 90 16.27 -13.25 11.76
C TRP A 90 17.31 -12.39 11.05
N PRO A 91 17.92 -12.88 9.95
CA PRO A 91 18.83 -12.09 9.13
C PRO A 91 18.16 -10.79 8.67
N ALA A 92 18.92 -9.69 8.67
CA ALA A 92 18.41 -8.39 8.22
C ALA A 92 17.81 -8.45 6.80
N ALA A 93 18.41 -9.27 5.92
CA ALA A 93 17.92 -9.50 4.57
C ALA A 93 16.50 -10.09 4.52
N LEU A 94 16.13 -10.98 5.44
CA LEU A 94 14.79 -11.57 5.47
C LEU A 94 13.74 -10.55 5.90
N LYS A 95 14.06 -9.66 6.85
CA LYS A 95 13.16 -8.59 7.29
C LYS A 95 12.85 -7.64 6.14
N ILE A 96 13.87 -7.23 5.39
CA ILE A 96 13.73 -6.37 4.22
C ILE A 96 12.94 -7.09 3.12
N PHE A 97 13.22 -8.36 2.88
CA PHE A 97 12.48 -9.16 1.90
C PHE A 97 10.99 -9.27 2.23
N LEU A 98 10.64 -9.64 3.48
CA LEU A 98 9.25 -9.77 3.91
C LEU A 98 8.52 -8.43 3.91
N MET A 99 9.20 -7.35 4.27
CA MET A 99 8.66 -6.01 4.16
C MET A 99 8.36 -5.63 2.70
N ALA A 100 9.29 -5.88 1.78
CA ALA A 100 9.08 -5.63 0.35
C ALA A 100 7.96 -6.50 -0.24
N LEU A 101 7.90 -7.78 0.12
CA LEU A 101 6.83 -8.71 -0.27
C LEU A 101 5.46 -8.16 0.15
N ALA A 102 5.30 -7.84 1.43
CA ALA A 102 4.03 -7.39 1.98
C ALA A 102 3.59 -6.02 1.43
N ILE A 103 4.53 -5.10 1.22
CA ILE A 103 4.26 -3.82 0.55
C ILE A 103 3.68 -4.03 -0.86
N ILE A 104 4.25 -4.96 -1.64
CA ILE A 104 3.78 -5.23 -3.01
C ILE A 104 2.41 -5.90 -2.97
N ASP A 105 2.19 -6.81 -2.03
CA ASP A 105 0.91 -7.51 -1.81
C ASP A 105 -0.22 -6.52 -1.47
N ASP A 106 -0.01 -5.64 -0.49
CA ASP A 106 -0.97 -4.61 -0.06
C ASP A 106 -1.29 -3.63 -1.20
N LEU A 107 -0.27 -3.17 -1.93
CA LEU A 107 -0.45 -2.28 -3.07
C LEU A 107 -1.18 -2.99 -4.22
N GLY A 108 -0.87 -4.26 -4.46
CA GLY A 108 -1.56 -5.08 -5.44
C GLY A 108 -3.03 -5.26 -5.10
N ALA A 109 -3.34 -5.60 -3.84
CA ALA A 109 -4.69 -5.84 -3.37
C ALA A 109 -5.55 -4.57 -3.49
N ILE A 110 -5.05 -3.40 -3.07
CA ILE A 110 -5.80 -2.14 -3.21
C ILE A 110 -6.03 -1.77 -4.69
N ILE A 111 -5.05 -1.99 -5.57
CA ILE A 111 -5.22 -1.72 -7.01
C ILE A 111 -6.29 -2.64 -7.61
N ILE A 112 -6.26 -3.93 -7.26
CA ILE A 112 -7.28 -4.89 -7.71
C ILE A 112 -8.66 -4.47 -7.21
N ILE A 113 -8.80 -4.15 -5.91
CA ILE A 113 -10.08 -3.71 -5.35
C ILE A 113 -10.55 -2.42 -6.02
N ALA A 114 -9.65 -1.45 -6.21
CA ALA A 114 -9.98 -0.18 -6.86
C ALA A 114 -10.43 -0.35 -8.33
N LEU A 115 -9.87 -1.30 -9.08
CA LEU A 115 -10.25 -1.51 -10.49
C LEU A 115 -11.48 -2.39 -10.67
N PHE A 116 -11.67 -3.40 -9.80
CA PHE A 116 -12.72 -4.41 -9.98
C PHE A 116 -13.97 -4.17 -9.13
N TYR A 117 -13.89 -3.44 -8.02
CA TYR A 117 -15.00 -3.23 -7.08
C TYR A 117 -15.53 -1.80 -7.05
N THR A 118 -14.92 -0.88 -7.80
CA THR A 118 -15.35 0.51 -7.82
C THR A 118 -16.40 0.73 -8.91
N HIS A 119 -17.68 0.75 -8.52
CA HIS A 119 -18.79 1.00 -9.45
C HIS A 119 -19.35 2.44 -9.41
N ASP A 120 -19.09 3.20 -8.34
CA ASP A 120 -19.70 4.53 -8.11
C ASP A 120 -18.69 5.70 -8.18
N LEU A 121 -17.79 5.70 -9.16
CA LEU A 121 -16.88 6.85 -9.37
C LEU A 121 -17.62 8.03 -9.99
N SER A 122 -17.83 9.08 -9.20
CA SER A 122 -18.26 10.38 -9.73
C SER A 122 -17.15 11.00 -10.59
N VAL A 123 -17.48 11.42 -11.80
CA VAL A 123 -16.54 12.16 -12.68
C VAL A 123 -16.00 13.41 -11.98
N VAL A 124 -16.83 14.05 -11.14
CA VAL A 124 -16.43 15.23 -10.37
C VAL A 124 -15.35 14.89 -9.35
N SER A 125 -15.46 13.75 -8.64
CA SER A 125 -14.43 13.36 -7.65
C SER A 125 -13.11 13.00 -8.32
N LEU A 126 -13.14 12.37 -9.50
CA LEU A 126 -11.95 12.10 -10.32
C LEU A 126 -11.22 13.39 -10.73
N VAL A 127 -11.96 14.41 -11.18
CA VAL A 127 -11.36 15.71 -11.56
C VAL A 127 -10.74 16.41 -10.35
N VAL A 128 -11.44 16.42 -9.21
CA VAL A 128 -10.92 17.00 -7.96
C VAL A 128 -9.66 16.26 -7.49
N ALA A 129 -9.67 14.92 -7.52
CA ALA A 129 -8.52 14.10 -7.15
C ALA A 129 -7.32 14.35 -8.09
N ALA A 130 -7.54 14.40 -9.40
CA ALA A 130 -6.50 14.71 -10.37
C ALA A 130 -5.92 16.12 -10.15
N GLY A 131 -6.76 17.11 -9.85
CA GLY A 131 -6.33 18.46 -9.50
C GLY A 131 -5.47 18.48 -8.22
N ALA A 132 -5.88 17.77 -7.17
CA ALA A 132 -5.10 17.65 -5.94
C ALA A 132 -3.73 16.97 -6.19
N ILE A 133 -3.69 15.90 -6.98
CA ILE A 133 -2.43 15.23 -7.38
C ILE A 133 -1.53 16.19 -8.15
N ALA A 134 -2.08 16.97 -9.10
CA ALA A 134 -1.32 17.95 -9.86
C ALA A 134 -0.71 19.05 -8.97
N VAL A 135 -1.45 19.52 -7.97
CA VAL A 135 -0.94 20.49 -6.97
C VAL A 135 0.21 19.88 -6.17
N LEU A 136 0.03 18.66 -5.65
CA LEU A 136 1.09 17.96 -4.90
C LEU A 136 2.34 17.72 -5.75
N ALA A 137 2.15 17.33 -7.02
CA ALA A 137 3.26 17.17 -7.97
C ALA A 137 3.97 18.51 -8.24
N GLY A 138 3.21 19.60 -8.43
CA GLY A 138 3.75 20.95 -8.60
C GLY A 138 4.58 21.40 -7.40
N LEU A 139 4.07 21.20 -6.18
CA LEU A 139 4.81 21.49 -4.94
C LEU A 139 6.11 20.68 -4.82
N ASN A 140 6.11 19.43 -5.32
CA ASN A 140 7.28 18.56 -5.27
C ASN A 140 8.35 19.01 -6.27
N LEU A 141 7.93 19.43 -7.46
CA LEU A 141 8.80 19.98 -8.50
C LEU A 141 9.40 21.34 -8.10
N CYS A 142 8.64 22.17 -7.36
CA CYS A 142 9.14 23.43 -6.81
C CYS A 142 10.10 23.24 -5.61
N GLY A 143 10.47 22.01 -5.27
CA GLY A 143 11.49 21.72 -4.25
C GLY A 143 11.05 22.04 -2.82
N VAL A 144 9.74 22.14 -2.56
CA VAL A 144 9.21 22.38 -1.22
C VAL A 144 9.42 21.13 -0.38
N ARG A 145 10.49 21.12 0.44
CA ARG A 145 10.84 20.00 1.35
C ARG A 145 10.22 20.09 2.73
N ARG A 146 9.32 21.05 2.98
CA ARG A 146 8.60 21.15 4.25
C ARG A 146 7.53 20.05 4.31
N THR A 147 7.79 18.99 5.07
CA THR A 147 6.82 17.92 5.39
C THR A 147 5.51 18.48 5.93
N GLY A 148 5.57 19.63 6.63
CA GLY A 148 4.41 20.38 7.08
C GLY A 148 3.45 20.78 5.95
N ILE A 149 3.92 21.20 4.77
CA ILE A 149 3.04 21.67 3.68
C ILE A 149 2.29 20.50 2.99
N TYR A 150 2.88 19.30 3.01
CA TYR A 150 2.23 18.08 2.49
C TYR A 150 1.23 17.46 3.46
N ILE A 151 1.46 17.65 4.76
CA ILE A 151 0.56 17.17 5.83
C ILE A 151 -0.45 18.26 6.21
N SER A 152 -0.22 19.51 5.81
CA SER A 152 -0.91 20.66 6.38
C SER A 152 -1.19 21.79 5.38
N GLY A 153 -2.47 21.91 5.03
CA GLY A 153 -3.13 23.21 5.13
C GLY A 153 -3.31 23.65 6.59
N GLY A 154 -2.33 23.39 7.47
CA GLY A 154 -2.52 23.32 8.91
C GLY A 154 -1.25 23.69 9.66
N ARG A 155 -1.13 24.99 9.92
CA ARG A 155 -0.25 25.59 10.94
C ARG A 155 1.21 25.85 10.55
N HIS A 156 1.37 27.05 9.99
CA HIS A 156 2.26 28.11 10.46
C HIS A 156 3.17 27.80 11.67
N THR A 157 4.43 28.24 11.52
CA THR A 157 5.42 28.66 12.56
C THR A 157 5.93 27.54 13.48
N LEU A 158 7.24 27.23 13.56
CA LEU A 158 8.35 28.12 13.92
C LEU A 158 9.70 27.64 13.36
N ASP A 159 10.58 28.63 13.28
CA ASP A 159 11.95 28.65 12.77
C ASP A 159 12.95 28.65 13.96
N ARG A 160 14.20 28.21 13.69
CA ARG A 160 15.47 28.34 14.45
C ARG A 160 15.62 27.54 15.75
N GLY A 161 16.78 26.98 16.08
CA GLY A 161 18.12 27.05 15.52
C GLY A 161 19.14 26.48 16.52
N SER A 162 20.37 26.27 16.03
CA SER A 162 21.62 25.83 16.72
C SER A 162 21.63 24.47 17.38
#